data_AF-A0A519QGZ7-F1
#
_entry.id   AF-A0A519QGZ7-F1
#
_cell.length_a   1.000
_cell.length_b   1.000
_cell.length_c   1.000
_cell.angle_alpha   90.00
_cell.angle_beta   90.00
_cell.angle_gamma   90.00
#
_symmetry.space_group_name_H-M   'P 1'
#
loop_
_entity.id
_entity.type
_entity.pdbx_description
1 polymer ?
#
loop_
_entity_poly.entity_id
_entity_poly.type
_entity_poly.pdbx_seq_one_letter_code
_entity_poly.pdbx_strand_id
1 'polypeptide(L)' 'GRAADASATFKFILGPLMAQSGYKLDSRPHFEILGDKYKNDSMDSEEEIWIPIKAV' A
#
# COMPACT_ATOMS: atom_id res chain seq x y z
N GLY A 1 3.32 -4.55 -9.04
CA GLY A 1 2.51 -4.07 -10.17
C GLY A 1 3.34 -3.11 -11.02
N ARG A 2 2.72 -2.28 -11.87
CA ARG A 2 3.45 -1.23 -12.61
C ARG A 2 3.63 0.00 -11.73
N ALA A 3 4.76 0.70 -11.88
CA ALA A 3 5.03 1.92 -11.11
C ALA A 3 4.00 3.04 -11.40
N ALA A 4 3.45 3.06 -12.63
CA ALA A 4 2.41 4.00 -13.03
C ALA A 4 1.11 3.86 -12.21
N ASP A 5 0.84 2.68 -11.67
CA ASP A 5 -0.40 2.38 -10.94
C ASP A 5 -0.30 2.78 -9.45
N ALA A 6 0.92 3.00 -8.93
CA ALA A 6 1.18 3.25 -7.51
C ALA A 6 0.35 4.42 -6.95
N SER A 7 0.21 5.52 -7.70
CA SER A 7 -0.58 6.68 -7.24
C SER A 7 -2.06 6.32 -7.02
N ALA A 8 -2.65 5.52 -7.91
CA ALA A 8 -4.04 5.08 -7.76
C ALA A 8 -4.19 4.11 -6.60
N THR A 9 -3.24 3.17 -6.44
CA THR A 9 -3.20 2.22 -5.32
C THR A 9 -3.15 2.93 -3.97
N PHE A 10 -2.24 3.88 -3.76
CA PHE A 10 -2.16 4.63 -2.50
C PHE A 10 -3.40 5.48 -2.23
N LYS A 11 -4.02 6.09 -3.27
CA LYS A 11 -5.29 6.82 -3.11
C LYS A 11 -6.41 5.89 -2.63
N PHE A 12 -6.48 4.67 -3.15
CA PHE A 12 -7.47 3.69 -2.73
C PHE A 12 -7.23 3.21 -1.29
N ILE A 13 -5.97 2.89 -0.95
CA ILE A 13 -5.60 2.45 0.40
C ILE A 13 -5.90 3.54 1.42
N LEU A 14 -5.32 4.74 1.26
CA LEU A 14 -5.40 5.82 2.24
C LEU A 14 -6.75 6.55 2.25
N GLY A 15 -7.60 6.33 1.24
CA GLY A 15 -8.94 6.88 1.14
C GLY A 15 -10.01 5.85 1.55
N PRO A 16 -10.70 5.23 0.58
CA PRO A 16 -11.86 4.40 0.85
C PRO A 16 -11.57 3.19 1.73
N LEU A 17 -10.43 2.51 1.57
CA LEU A 17 -10.08 1.35 2.40
C LEU A 17 -9.85 1.77 3.84
N MET A 18 -9.01 2.79 4.08
CA MET A 18 -8.77 3.30 5.43
C MET A 18 -10.06 3.79 6.11
N ALA A 19 -10.91 4.54 5.40
CA ALA A 19 -12.16 5.05 5.95
C ALA A 19 -13.13 3.94 6.41
N GLN A 20 -13.14 2.79 5.74
CA GLN A 20 -13.99 1.64 6.06
C GLN A 20 -13.37 0.68 7.07
N SER A 21 -12.06 0.77 7.32
CA SER A 21 -11.32 -0.20 8.12
C SER A 21 -11.63 -0.18 9.62
N GLY A 22 -12.19 0.93 10.14
CA GLY A 22 -12.35 1.14 11.58
C GLY A 22 -11.05 1.48 12.31
N TYR A 23 -9.96 1.74 11.58
CA TYR A 23 -8.65 2.14 12.10
C TYR A 23 -8.29 3.57 11.68
N LYS A 24 -7.36 4.19 12.40
CA LYS A 24 -6.74 5.47 12.04
C LYS A 24 -5.31 5.26 11.56
N LEU A 25 -4.87 6.11 10.63
CA LEU A 25 -3.46 6.15 10.24
C LEU A 25 -2.58 6.56 11.42
N ASP A 26 -1.44 5.90 11.55
CA ASP A 26 -0.43 6.24 12.52
C ASP A 26 0.67 7.12 11.90
N SER A 27 1.30 7.96 12.72
CA SER A 27 2.45 8.77 12.32
C SER A 27 3.74 7.95 12.43
N ARG A 28 3.79 6.86 11.67
CA ARG A 28 4.98 6.03 11.47
C ARG A 28 5.27 5.91 9.96
N PRO A 29 6.50 5.55 9.57
CA PRO A 29 6.82 5.35 8.16
C PRO A 29 5.98 4.24 7.53
N HIS A 30 5.59 4.47 6.27
CA HIS A 30 5.08 3.45 5.37
C HIS A 30 6.25 2.84 4.61
N PHE A 31 6.14 1.58 4.21
CA PHE A 31 7.17 0.95 3.39
C PHE A 31 6.59 -0.17 2.53
N GLU A 32 7.33 -0.51 1.48
CA GLU A 32 7.05 -1.63 0.60
C GLU A 32 8.08 -2.73 0.82
N ILE A 33 7.65 -3.98 0.81
CA ILE A 33 8.54 -5.14 0.71
C ILE A 33 8.51 -5.63 -0.73
N LEU A 34 9.67 -5.56 -1.37
CA LEU A 34 9.90 -6.09 -2.71
C LEU A 34 10.48 -7.51 -2.57
N GLY A 35 9.59 -8.50 -2.44
CA GLY A 35 9.96 -9.90 -2.22
C GLY A 35 10.42 -10.63 -3.49
N ASP A 36 10.55 -11.95 -3.41
CA ASP A 36 11.06 -12.80 -4.50
C ASP A 36 10.28 -12.71 -5.82
N LYS A 37 9.04 -12.24 -5.76
CA LYS A 37 8.16 -12.06 -6.93
C LYS A 37 8.11 -10.63 -7.44
N TYR A 38 8.88 -9.72 -6.87
CA TYR A 38 8.99 -8.37 -7.39
C TYR A 38 9.62 -8.39 -8.77
N LYS A 39 8.96 -7.72 -9.72
CA LYS A 39 9.43 -7.53 -11.10
C LYS A 39 9.25 -6.07 -11.48
N ASN A 40 10.35 -5.38 -11.76
CA ASN A 40 10.30 -3.96 -12.08
C ASN A 40 9.40 -3.70 -13.33
N ASP A 41 8.45 -2.76 -13.19
CA ASP A 41 7.44 -2.35 -14.19
C ASP A 41 6.61 -3.48 -14.83
N SER A 42 6.47 -4.62 -14.16
CA SER A 42 5.68 -5.74 -14.68
C SER A 42 4.27 -5.81 -14.06
N MET A 43 3.29 -6.19 -14.88
CA MET A 43 1.91 -6.41 -14.40
C MET A 43 1.78 -7.62 -13.47
N ASP A 44 2.70 -8.58 -13.56
CA ASP A 44 2.76 -9.78 -12.72
C ASP A 44 3.69 -9.62 -11.50
N SER A 45 4.15 -8.40 -11.22
CA SER A 45 4.95 -8.07 -10.04
C SER A 45 4.09 -8.02 -8.78
N GLU A 46 4.56 -8.67 -7.71
CA GLU A 46 3.95 -8.60 -6.37
C GLU A 46 4.77 -7.68 -5.46
N GLU A 47 4.07 -6.84 -4.70
CA GLU A 47 4.62 -5.88 -3.74
C GLU A 47 3.74 -5.92 -2.49
N GLU A 48 4.36 -5.90 -1.30
CA GLU A 48 3.61 -5.81 -0.05
C GLU A 48 3.69 -4.40 0.53
N ILE A 49 2.55 -3.74 0.70
CA ILE A 49 2.48 -2.37 1.23
C ILE A 49 2.14 -2.42 2.73
N TRP A 50 3.05 -1.92 3.55
CA TRP A 50 2.86 -1.83 5.00
C TRP A 50 2.44 -0.42 5.40
N ILE A 51 1.19 -0.31 5.87
CA ILE A 51 0.57 0.93 6.35
C ILE A 51 0.41 0.86 7.86
N PRO A 52 1.03 1.76 8.64
CA PRO A 52 0.91 1.75 10.08
C PRO A 52 -0.45 2.35 10.50
N ILE A 53 -1.12 1.62 11.38
CA ILE A 53 -2.46 1.96 11.87
C ILE A 53 -2.52 1.94 13.41
N LYS A 54 -3.53 2.61 13.94
CA LYS A 54 -3.93 2.62 15.36
C LYS A 54 -5.40 2.23 15.47
N ALA A 55 -5.73 1.47 16.53
CA ALA A 55 -7.12 1.30 16.93
C ALA A 55 -7.75 2.66 17.25
N VAL A 56 -9.03 2.81 16.91
CA VAL A 56 -9.82 4.02 17.23
C VAL A 56 -10.21 4.05 18.68
#